data_AF-A0A0P7J0R5-F1
#
_entry.id   AF-A0A0P7J0R5-F1
#
_cell.length_a   1.000
_cell.length_b   1.000
_cell.length_c   1.000
_cell.angle_alpha   90.00
_cell.angle_beta   90.00
_cell.angle_gamma   90.00
#
_symmetry.space_group_name_H-M   'P 1'
#
loop_
_entity.id
_entity.type
_entity.pdbx_description
1 polymer ?
#
loop_
_entity_poly.entity_id
_entity_poly.type
_entity_poly.pdbx_seq_one_letter_code
_entity_poly.pdbx_strand_id
1 'polypeptide(L)'
;MTHSALNRAYLILLGLSALTVLLTEIRPQAGMGFVAMVLSLSGLKARIILLDYLGLRGAGSWQRGFNAFLILFLLVAFGLYLAA
;
A
#
# COMPACT_ATOMS: atom_id res chain seq x y z
N MET A 1 -2.37 0.74 -21.57
CA MET A 1 -1.12 1.00 -20.82
C MET A 1 0.01 0.26 -21.51
N THR A 2 1.21 0.82 -21.57
CA THR A 2 2.35 0.15 -22.24
C THR A 2 2.95 -0.91 -21.30
N HIS A 3 3.47 -2.01 -21.86
CA HIS A 3 4.16 -3.05 -21.08
C HIS A 3 5.27 -2.50 -20.19
N SER A 4 5.94 -1.41 -20.61
CA SER A 4 6.98 -0.74 -19.83
C SER A 4 6.47 -0.12 -18.51
N ALA A 5 5.25 0.41 -18.48
CA ALA A 5 4.67 1.01 -17.27
C ALA A 5 4.31 -0.05 -16.22
N LEU A 6 3.76 -1.19 -16.67
CA LEU A 6 3.47 -2.35 -15.82
C LEU A 6 4.74 -2.97 -15.25
N ASN A 7 5.78 -3.13 -16.07
CA ASN A 7 7.07 -3.65 -15.61
C ASN A 7 7.71 -2.74 -14.55
N ARG A 8 7.60 -1.41 -14.70
CA ARG A 8 8.07 -0.46 -13.68
C ARG A 8 7.27 -0.59 -12.39
N ALA A 9 5.94 -0.66 -12.46
CA ALA A 9 5.10 -0.86 -11.28
C ALA A 9 5.41 -2.18 -10.58
N TYR A 10 5.65 -3.26 -11.33
CA TYR A 10 6.10 -4.54 -10.81
C TYR A 10 7.41 -4.42 -10.01
N LEU A 11 8.44 -3.79 -10.57
CA LEU A 11 9.72 -3.60 -9.87
C LEU A 11 9.56 -2.79 -8.58
N ILE A 12 8.73 -1.75 -8.58
CA ILE A 12 8.43 -0.97 -7.37
C ILE A 12 7.74 -1.84 -6.31
N LEU A 13 6.74 -2.65 -6.71
CA LEU A 13 6.05 -3.57 -5.80
C LEU A 13 7.01 -4.61 -5.20
N LEU A 14 7.95 -5.11 -5.99
CA LEU A 14 8.97 -6.06 -5.56
C LEU A 14 9.88 -5.41 -4.52
N GLY A 15 10.36 -4.19 -4.77
CA GLY A 15 11.15 -3.41 -3.81
C GLY A 15 10.41 -3.10 -2.51
N LEU A 16 9.13 -2.68 -2.59
CA LEU A 16 8.30 -2.45 -1.40
C LEU A 16 8.07 -3.72 -0.58
N SER A 17 7.96 -4.87 -1.25
CA SER A 17 7.80 -6.16 -0.59
C SER A 17 9.07 -6.58 0.13
N ALA A 18 10.23 -6.47 -0.52
CA ALA A 18 11.54 -6.71 0.11
C ALA A 18 11.74 -5.79 1.33
N LEU A 19 11.40 -4.50 1.20
CA LEU A 19 11.48 -3.56 2.33
C LEU A 19 10.58 -3.97 3.50
N THR A 20 9.37 -4.47 3.22
CA THR A 20 8.45 -4.94 4.26
C THR A 20 9.03 -6.16 5.00
N VAL A 21 9.65 -7.10 4.27
CA VAL A 21 10.32 -8.27 4.86
C VAL A 21 11.50 -7.84 5.74
N LEU A 22 12.40 -7.00 5.22
CA LEU A 22 13.56 -6.51 5.97
C LEU A 22 13.14 -5.74 7.23
N LEU A 23 12.07 -4.93 7.14
CA LEU A 23 11.52 -4.22 8.29
C LEU A 23 11.08 -5.18 9.39
N THR A 24 10.42 -6.28 9.02
CA THR A 24 9.89 -7.29 9.95
C THR A 24 11.02 -8.05 10.65
N GLU A 25 12.10 -8.37 9.93
CA GLU A 25 13.29 -9.02 10.49
C GLU A 25 14.02 -8.12 11.51
N ILE A 26 14.18 -6.82 11.23
CA ILE A 26 14.94 -5.89 12.09
C ILE A 26 14.13 -5.47 13.33
N ARG A 27 12.80 -5.40 13.21
CA ARG A 27 11.90 -4.96 14.28
C ARG A 27 10.70 -5.91 14.39
N PRO A 28 10.87 -7.09 15.00
CA PRO A 28 9.78 -8.07 15.13
C PRO A 28 8.67 -7.62 16.09
N GLN A 29 8.90 -6.56 16.87
CA GLN A 29 7.95 -6.07 17.86
C GLN A 29 6.90 -5.19 17.17
N ALA A 30 5.62 -5.56 17.29
CA ALA A 30 4.50 -4.81 16.75
C ALA A 30 4.16 -3.56 17.58
N GLY A 31 5.11 -2.64 17.71
CA GLY A 31 4.88 -1.32 18.31
C GLY A 31 4.15 -0.38 17.34
N MET A 32 3.56 0.70 17.88
CA MET A 32 2.75 1.65 17.10
C MET A 32 3.45 2.16 15.84
N GLY A 33 4.73 2.54 15.95
CA GLY A 33 5.52 3.00 14.82
C GLY A 33 5.75 1.93 13.75
N PHE A 34 5.96 0.67 14.16
CA PHE A 34 6.11 -0.45 13.24
C PHE A 34 4.82 -0.71 12.47
N VAL A 35 3.68 -0.77 13.17
CA VAL A 35 2.37 -1.00 12.54
C VAL A 35 2.02 0.14 11.58
N ALA A 36 2.22 1.39 11.97
CA ALA A 36 2.01 2.54 11.09
C ALA A 36 2.86 2.46 9.81
N MET A 37 4.13 2.01 9.92
CA MET A 37 5.02 1.85 8.79
C MET A 37 4.59 0.70 7.87
N VAL A 38 4.20 -0.45 8.42
CA VAL A 38 3.69 -1.60 7.64
C VAL A 38 2.39 -1.25 6.92
N LEU A 39 1.46 -0.55 7.58
CA LEU A 39 0.22 -0.09 6.96
C LEU A 39 0.51 0.94 5.86
N SER A 40 1.45 1.85 6.06
CA SER A 40 1.88 2.82 5.03
C SER A 40 2.46 2.11 3.80
N LEU A 41 3.35 1.14 4.00
CA LEU A 41 3.91 0.32 2.90
C LEU A 41 2.82 -0.46 2.17
N SER A 42 1.86 -1.02 2.92
CA SER A 42 0.72 -1.75 2.36
C SER A 42 -0.21 -0.85 1.54
N GLY A 43 -0.48 0.37 2.02
CA GLY A 43 -1.23 1.39 1.30
C GLY A 43 -0.56 1.82 0.00
N LEU A 44 0.77 2.01 0.01
CA LEU A 44 1.52 2.33 -1.21
C LEU A 44 1.42 1.22 -2.26
N LYS A 45 1.57 -0.05 -1.85
CA LYS A 45 1.40 -1.21 -2.74
C LYS A 45 -0.01 -1.26 -3.33
N ALA A 46 -1.04 -1.12 -2.49
CA ALA A 46 -2.44 -1.09 -2.93
C ALA A 46 -2.70 0.03 -3.94
N ARG A 47 -2.17 1.24 -3.70
CA ARG A 47 -2.31 2.37 -4.62
C ARG A 47 -1.66 2.11 -5.98
N ILE A 48 -0.49 1.49 -6.02
CA ILE A 48 0.16 1.09 -7.28
C ILE A 48 -0.69 0.08 -8.04
N ILE A 49 -1.20 -0.95 -7.36
CA ILE A 49 -2.05 -1.98 -7.99
C ILE A 49 -3.34 -1.34 -8.54
N LEU A 50 -4.01 -0.50 -7.76
CA LEU A 50 -5.22 0.22 -8.18
C LEU A 50 -4.97 1.10 -9.42
N LEU A 51 -3.87 1.86 -9.43
CA LEU A 51 -3.58 2.79 -10.51
C LEU A 51 -3.05 2.08 -11.78
N ASP A 52 -2.11 1.16 -11.61
CA ASP A 52 -1.31 0.61 -12.70
C ASP A 52 -1.79 -0.74 -13.22
N TYR A 53 -2.43 -1.56 -12.38
CA TYR A 53 -2.96 -2.87 -12.77
C TYR A 53 -4.46 -2.84 -13.04
N LEU A 54 -5.23 -2.11 -12.21
CA LEU A 54 -6.66 -1.89 -12.42
C LEU A 54 -6.97 -0.74 -13.38
N GLY A 55 -5.95 -0.02 -13.84
CA GLY A 55 -6.09 1.02 -14.86
C GLY A 55 -6.84 2.28 -14.39
N LEU A 56 -6.98 2.49 -13.09
CA LEU A 56 -7.74 3.63 -12.53
C LEU A 56 -7.16 5.00 -12.89
N ARG A 57 -5.92 5.08 -13.43
CA ARG A 57 -5.37 6.32 -14.01
C ARG A 57 -6.24 6.95 -15.07
N GLY A 58 -7.02 6.16 -15.82
CA GLY A 58 -7.94 6.66 -16.84
C GLY A 58 -9.32 7.05 -16.30
N ALA A 59 -9.65 6.74 -15.04
CA ALA A 59 -10.98 6.87 -14.47
C ALA A 59 -10.95 7.76 -13.22
N GLY A 60 -10.84 9.07 -13.41
CA GLY A 60 -10.56 10.04 -12.33
C GLY A 60 -11.61 10.13 -11.21
N SER A 61 -12.88 9.84 -11.47
CA SER A 61 -13.90 9.74 -10.41
C SER A 61 -13.70 8.50 -9.53
N TRP A 62 -13.52 7.33 -10.17
CA TRP A 62 -13.26 6.06 -9.50
C TRP A 62 -11.94 6.06 -8.73
N GLN A 63 -10.90 6.66 -9.28
CA GLN A 63 -9.61 6.83 -8.61
C GLN A 63 -9.76 7.52 -7.25
N ARG A 64 -10.55 8.60 -7.18
CA ARG A 64 -10.79 9.33 -5.94
C ARG A 64 -11.57 8.49 -4.93
N GLY A 65 -12.60 7.78 -5.37
CA GLY A 65 -13.39 6.89 -4.52
C GLY A 65 -12.56 5.75 -3.92
N PHE A 66 -11.79 5.03 -4.74
CA PHE A 66 -10.90 3.98 -4.27
C PHE A 66 -9.80 4.52 -3.35
N ASN A 67 -9.24 5.69 -3.63
CA ASN A 67 -8.24 6.30 -2.76
C ASN A 67 -8.83 6.68 -1.39
N ALA A 68 -10.04 7.25 -1.36
CA ALA A 68 -10.73 7.55 -0.11
C ALA A 68 -11.05 6.27 0.69
N PHE A 69 -11.57 5.25 0.03
CA PHE A 69 -11.82 3.94 0.64
C PHE A 69 -10.54 3.31 1.21
N LEU A 70 -9.44 3.35 0.46
CA LEU A 70 -8.15 2.82 0.91
C LEU A 70 -7.63 3.55 2.15
N ILE A 71 -7.71 4.89 2.18
CA ILE A 71 -7.32 5.67 3.35
C ILE A 71 -8.19 5.31 4.55
N LEU A 72 -9.51 5.25 4.37
CA LEU A 72 -10.43 4.86 5.43
C LEU A 72 -10.12 3.46 5.97
N PHE A 73 -9.90 2.48 5.08
CA PHE A 73 -9.54 1.13 5.47
C PHE A 73 -8.25 1.08 6.29
N LEU A 74 -7.21 1.82 5.87
CA LEU A 74 -5.95 1.90 6.60
C LEU A 74 -6.10 2.56 7.97
N LEU A 75 -6.91 3.62 8.08
CA LEU A 75 -7.22 4.28 9.35
C LEU A 75 -8.00 3.36 10.29
N VAL A 76 -8.99 2.64 9.78
CA VAL A 76 -9.75 1.65 10.57
C VAL A 76 -8.84 0.53 11.05
N ALA A 77 -8.00 -0.02 10.18
CA ALA A 77 -7.05 -1.07 10.56
C ALA A 77 -6.06 -0.58 11.63
N PHE A 78 -5.56 0.65 11.52
CA PHE A 78 -4.70 1.24 12.55
C PHE A 78 -5.44 1.49 13.86
N GLY A 79 -6.68 2.00 13.79
CA GLY A 79 -7.52 2.21 14.97
C GLY A 79 -7.84 0.91 15.71
N LEU A 80 -8.09 -0.19 14.98
CA LEU A 80 -8.28 -1.51 15.56
C LEU A 80 -7.03 -1.98 16.32
N TYR A 81 -5.84 -1.75 15.76
CA TYR A 81 -4.59 -2.06 16.47
C TYR A 81 -4.44 -1.25 17.77
N LEU A 82 -4.81 0.04 17.77
CA LEU A 82 -4.73 0.88 18.97
C LEU A 82 -5.75 0.49 20.05
N ALA A 83 -6.82 -0.20 19.67
CA ALA A 83 -7.88 -0.66 20.57
C ALA A 83 -7.66 -2.09 21.10
N ALA A 84 -6.69 -2.82 20.55
CA ALA A 84 -6.34 -4.20 20.91
C ALA A 84 -5.25 -4.23 21.98
#